data_AF-A0A8J3GDH8-F1
#
_entry.id   AF-A0A8J3GDH8-F1
#
_cell.length_a   1.000
_cell.length_b   1.000
_cell.length_c   1.000
_cell.angle_alpha   90.00
_cell.angle_beta   90.00
_cell.angle_gamma   90.00
#
_symmetry.space_group_name_H-M   'P 1'
#
loop_
_entity.id
_entity.type
_entity.pdbx_description
1 polymer ?
#
loop_
_entity_poly.entity_id
_entity_poly.type
_entity_poly.pdbx_seq_one_letter_code
_entity_poly.pdbx_strand_id
1 'polypeptide(L)'
;MKKNYRSGKSALVPVFVVAGLAILVLVGLMAYRNLAGGVSQPLPVAQFADNPKAFSGNQYELEGRIDTQLGYETGVGRLLLTQDVATNDSVPLFVPYGFEDFSPNPGQIYRFGLRVDERGVLTVESFTKL
;
A
#
# COMPACT_ATOMS: atom_id res chain seq x y z
N MET A 1 -20.70 57.92 -37.15
CA MET A 1 -19.92 56.74 -36.69
C MET A 1 -20.58 56.17 -35.44
N LYS A 2 -21.15 54.96 -35.48
CA LYS A 2 -21.75 54.28 -34.30
C LYS A 2 -20.67 53.41 -33.64
N LYS A 3 -20.38 53.65 -32.36
CA LYS A 3 -19.37 52.90 -31.58
C LYS A 3 -20.03 51.69 -30.95
N ASN A 4 -19.76 50.50 -31.49
CA ASN A 4 -20.29 49.23 -30.98
C ASN A 4 -19.55 48.86 -29.67
N TYR A 5 -20.24 48.98 -28.53
CA TYR A 5 -19.78 48.41 -27.26
C TYR A 5 -19.99 46.89 -27.30
N ARG A 6 -18.91 46.12 -27.53
CA ARG A 6 -18.91 44.68 -27.27
C ARG A 6 -18.87 44.49 -25.76
N SER A 7 -20.03 44.21 -25.18
CA SER A 7 -20.17 43.76 -23.79
C SER A 7 -19.38 42.45 -23.63
N GLY A 8 -18.20 42.54 -22.99
CA GLY A 8 -17.46 41.38 -22.53
C GLY A 8 -18.20 40.77 -21.36
N LYS A 9 -18.97 39.70 -21.62
CA LYS A 9 -19.58 38.90 -20.57
C LYS A 9 -18.46 38.21 -19.80
N SER A 10 -18.02 38.82 -18.69
CA SER A 10 -17.25 38.14 -17.65
C SER A 10 -18.08 36.94 -17.19
N ALA A 11 -17.67 35.73 -17.55
CA ALA A 11 -18.29 34.52 -17.06
C ALA A 11 -18.02 34.40 -15.57
N LEU A 12 -18.92 34.95 -14.75
CA LEU A 12 -18.97 34.68 -13.32
C LEU A 12 -19.30 33.19 -13.15
N VAL A 13 -18.26 32.39 -12.98
CA VAL A 13 -18.43 30.97 -12.64
C VAL A 13 -19.06 30.93 -11.24
N PRO A 14 -20.24 30.33 -11.06
CA PRO A 14 -20.87 30.24 -9.75
C PRO A 14 -19.94 29.49 -8.79
N VAL A 15 -19.79 30.00 -7.56
CA VAL A 15 -18.91 29.40 -6.53
C VAL A 15 -19.20 27.91 -6.33
N PHE A 16 -20.46 27.48 -6.45
CA PHE A 16 -20.88 26.08 -6.37
C PHE A 16 -20.29 25.19 -7.47
N VAL A 17 -20.04 25.72 -8.67
CA VAL A 17 -19.42 24.97 -9.77
C VAL A 17 -17.94 24.72 -9.46
N VAL A 18 -17.24 25.71 -8.91
CA VAL A 18 -15.84 25.57 -8.50
C VAL A 18 -15.71 24.61 -7.32
N ALA A 19 -16.60 24.71 -6.33
CA ALA A 19 -16.63 23.82 -5.18
C ALA A 19 -16.94 22.36 -5.58
N GLY A 20 -17.89 22.14 -6.48
CA GLY A 20 -18.21 20.81 -7.00
C GLY A 20 -17.05 20.16 -7.74
N LEU A 21 -16.32 20.94 -8.56
CA LEU A 21 -15.11 20.49 -9.24
C LEU A 21 -13.99 20.13 -8.26
N ALA A 22 -13.78 20.94 -7.21
CA ALA A 22 -12.78 20.66 -6.19
C ALA A 22 -13.07 19.34 -5.43
N ILE A 23 -14.35 19.08 -5.12
CA ILE A 23 -14.78 17.83 -4.47
C ILE A 23 -14.55 16.64 -5.42
N LEU A 24 -14.93 16.77 -6.70
CA LEU A 24 -14.70 15.71 -7.70
C LEU A 24 -13.21 15.38 -7.87
N VAL A 25 -12.35 16.39 -7.88
CA VAL A 25 -10.89 16.20 -7.94
C VAL A 25 -10.38 15.50 -6.69
N LEU A 26 -10.83 15.88 -5.50
CA LEU A 26 -10.43 15.24 -4.24
C LEU A 26 -10.89 13.77 -4.18
N VAL A 27 -12.12 13.49 -4.57
CA VAL A 27 -12.67 12.12 -4.65
C VAL A 27 -11.91 11.31 -5.70
N GLY A 28 -11.62 11.90 -6.85
CA GLY A 28 -10.81 11.28 -7.91
C GLY A 28 -9.39 10.97 -7.44
N LEU A 29 -8.77 11.87 -6.67
CA LEU A 29 -7.42 11.66 -6.12
C LEU A 29 -7.42 10.57 -5.04
N MET A 30 -8.43 10.53 -4.17
CA MET A 30 -8.60 9.44 -3.20
C MET A 30 -8.85 8.11 -3.89
N ALA A 31 -9.75 8.05 -4.88
CA ALA A 31 -10.02 6.84 -5.64
C ALA A 31 -8.78 6.36 -6.40
N TYR A 32 -8.04 7.28 -7.03
CA TYR A 32 -6.79 6.98 -7.71
C TYR A 32 -5.75 6.41 -6.74
N ARG A 33 -5.58 6.95 -5.54
CA ARG A 33 -4.64 6.40 -4.54
C ARG A 33 -5.03 5.00 -4.05
N ASN A 34 -6.33 4.69 -3.99
CA ASN A 34 -6.81 3.36 -3.62
C ASN A 34 -6.71 2.35 -4.77
N LEU A 35 -6.91 2.78 -6.02
CA LEU A 35 -6.81 1.95 -7.22
C LEU A 35 -5.36 1.81 -7.73
N ALA A 36 -4.51 2.80 -7.47
CA ALA A 36 -3.08 2.77 -7.74
C ALA A 36 -2.28 2.07 -6.63
N GLY A 37 -2.94 1.33 -5.73
CA GLY A 37 -2.36 0.17 -5.08
C GLY A 37 -2.00 -0.82 -6.20
N GLY A 38 -0.87 -0.56 -6.84
CA GLY A 38 -0.48 -1.16 -8.11
C GLY A 38 -0.41 -2.68 -7.97
N VAL A 39 -0.52 -3.34 -9.11
CA VAL A 39 -0.17 -4.76 -9.25
C VAL A 39 1.21 -4.95 -8.64
N SER A 40 1.26 -5.41 -7.40
CA SER A 40 2.51 -5.53 -6.65
C SER A 40 3.22 -6.73 -7.23
N GLN A 41 4.42 -6.49 -7.74
CA GLN A 41 5.26 -7.54 -8.31
C GLN A 41 5.65 -8.55 -7.21
N PRO A 42 5.80 -9.85 -7.53
CA PRO A 42 6.28 -10.83 -6.57
C PRO A 42 7.61 -10.41 -5.93
N LEU A 43 7.77 -10.63 -4.63
CA LEU A 43 9.03 -10.39 -3.92
C LEU A 43 10.13 -11.33 -4.46
N PRO A 44 11.26 -10.81 -4.99
CA PRO A 44 12.38 -11.66 -5.39
C PRO A 44 13.19 -12.10 -4.15
N VAL A 45 12.67 -13.10 -3.41
CA VAL A 45 13.14 -13.50 -2.07
C VAL A 45 14.66 -13.70 -1.99
N ALA A 46 15.26 -14.43 -2.93
CA ALA A 46 16.70 -14.68 -2.94
C ALA A 46 17.53 -13.37 -3.04
N GLN A 47 17.17 -12.50 -3.99
CA GLN A 47 17.89 -11.23 -4.18
C GLN A 47 17.64 -10.26 -3.01
N PHE A 48 16.42 -10.29 -2.46
CA PHE A 48 16.07 -9.52 -1.28
C PHE A 48 16.92 -9.95 -0.08
N ALA A 49 17.09 -11.25 0.16
CA ALA A 49 17.90 -11.77 1.25
C ALA A 49 19.37 -11.35 1.15
N ASP A 50 19.93 -11.28 -0.07
CA ASP A 50 21.31 -10.86 -0.30
C ASP A 50 21.53 -9.36 -0.01
N ASN A 51 20.59 -8.49 -0.40
CA ASN A 51 20.71 -7.05 -0.20
C ASN A 51 19.36 -6.35 0.04
N PRO A 52 18.76 -6.45 1.25
CA PRO A 52 17.43 -5.91 1.53
C PRO A 52 17.29 -4.40 1.27
N LYS A 53 18.34 -3.63 1.55
CA LYS A 53 18.34 -2.16 1.39
C LYS A 53 18.27 -1.69 -0.06
N ALA A 54 18.67 -2.52 -1.04
CA ALA A 54 18.51 -2.18 -2.45
C ALA A 54 17.02 -2.14 -2.87
N PHE A 55 16.13 -2.71 -2.06
CA PHE A 55 14.69 -2.77 -2.32
C PHE A 55 13.91 -1.69 -1.57
N SER A 56 14.57 -0.86 -0.76
CA SER A 56 13.93 0.19 0.05
C SER A 56 13.05 1.12 -0.77
N GLY A 57 11.84 1.38 -0.27
CA GLY A 57 10.83 2.22 -0.92
C GLY A 57 9.95 1.47 -1.92
N ASN A 58 10.31 0.26 -2.33
CA ASN A 58 9.52 -0.53 -3.26
C ASN A 58 8.39 -1.32 -2.56
N GLN A 59 7.40 -1.71 -3.35
CA GLN A 59 6.28 -2.54 -2.93
C GLN A 59 6.31 -3.89 -3.65
N TYR A 60 5.90 -4.93 -2.93
CA TYR A 60 5.92 -6.32 -3.38
C TYR A 60 4.70 -7.09 -2.88
N GLU A 61 4.47 -8.22 -3.51
CA GLU A 61 3.54 -9.22 -3.03
C GLU A 61 4.28 -10.50 -2.61
N LEU A 62 3.79 -11.15 -1.56
CA LEU A 62 4.28 -12.46 -1.10
C LEU A 62 3.10 -13.35 -0.76
N GLU A 63 3.01 -14.52 -1.38
CA GLU A 63 2.21 -15.62 -0.85
C GLU A 63 3.03 -16.35 0.21
N GLY A 64 2.72 -16.10 1.47
CA GLY A 64 3.47 -16.60 2.61
C GLY A 64 2.65 -17.55 3.46
N ARG A 65 3.22 -18.71 3.80
CA ARG A 65 2.71 -19.58 4.87
C ARG A 65 3.26 -19.09 6.21
N ILE A 66 2.39 -18.88 7.19
CA ILE A 66 2.81 -18.56 8.56
C ILE A 66 3.60 -19.75 9.13
N ASP A 67 4.81 -19.50 9.59
CA ASP A 67 5.61 -20.47 10.33
C ASP A 67 5.40 -20.24 11.84
N THR A 68 5.90 -19.10 12.34
CA THR A 68 5.81 -18.75 13.76
C THR A 68 5.81 -17.25 13.99
N GLN A 69 5.38 -16.80 15.18
CA GLN A 69 5.55 -15.42 15.62
C GLN A 69 6.87 -15.30 16.40
N LEU A 70 7.78 -14.48 15.90
CA LEU A 70 9.10 -14.27 16.48
C LEU A 70 9.07 -13.26 17.65
N GLY A 71 8.12 -12.32 17.63
CA GLY A 71 7.99 -11.31 18.68
C GLY A 71 6.73 -10.48 18.53
N TYR A 72 6.34 -9.84 19.63
CA TYR A 72 5.21 -8.91 19.69
C TYR A 72 5.49 -7.82 20.72
N GLU A 73 5.14 -6.59 20.37
CA GLU A 73 5.20 -5.45 21.27
C GLU A 73 3.92 -4.62 21.14
N THR A 74 3.27 -4.36 22.28
CA THR A 74 2.02 -3.61 22.34
C THR A 74 2.20 -2.19 21.82
N GLY A 75 1.33 -1.77 20.90
CA GLY A 75 1.40 -0.46 20.25
C GLY A 75 2.42 -0.35 19.11
N VAL A 76 3.28 -1.36 18.92
CA VAL A 76 4.27 -1.40 17.82
C VAL A 76 3.83 -2.37 16.72
N GLY A 77 3.59 -3.64 17.08
CA GLY A 77 3.26 -4.67 16.10
C GLY A 77 3.84 -6.04 16.46
N ARG A 78 3.88 -6.94 15.47
CA ARG A 78 4.43 -8.29 15.60
C ARG A 78 5.42 -8.60 14.48
N LEU A 79 6.43 -9.40 14.79
CA LEU A 79 7.34 -9.98 13.81
C LEU A 79 6.93 -11.42 13.56
N LEU A 80 6.65 -11.76 12.31
CA LEU A 80 6.30 -13.11 11.88
C LEU A 80 7.42 -13.70 11.05
N LEU A 81 7.68 -14.99 11.25
CA LEU A 81 8.40 -15.79 10.27
C LEU A 81 7.37 -16.42 9.34
N THR A 82 7.56 -16.22 8.04
CA THR A 82 6.77 -16.86 7.00
C THR A 82 7.66 -17.68 6.07
N GLN A 83 7.06 -18.58 5.32
CA GLN A 83 7.74 -19.31 4.24
C GLN A 83 7.08 -18.91 2.92
N ASP A 84 7.87 -18.49 1.94
CA ASP A 84 7.37 -18.27 0.58
C ASP A 84 6.78 -19.57 0.05
N VAL A 85 5.52 -19.53 -0.41
CA VAL A 85 4.86 -20.72 -0.98
C VAL A 85 5.58 -21.20 -2.24
N ALA A 86 6.21 -20.32 -3.01
CA ALA A 86 6.89 -20.67 -4.25
C ALA A 86 8.25 -21.35 -4.03
N THR A 87 9.05 -20.84 -3.09
CA THR A 87 10.43 -21.33 -2.88
C THR A 87 10.63 -22.11 -1.58
N ASN A 88 9.70 -22.01 -0.62
CA ASN A 88 9.84 -22.42 0.78
C ASN A 88 10.94 -21.67 1.57
N ASP A 89 11.48 -20.58 1.01
CA ASP A 89 12.45 -19.75 1.72
C ASP A 89 11.78 -19.02 2.89
N SER A 90 12.52 -18.88 3.98
CA SER A 90 12.05 -18.15 5.16
C SER A 90 12.10 -16.63 4.94
N VAL A 91 10.97 -15.96 5.12
CA VAL A 91 10.82 -14.51 4.95
C VAL A 91 10.25 -13.91 6.25
N PRO A 92 11.03 -13.11 6.99
CA PRO A 92 10.54 -12.40 8.16
C PRO A 92 9.72 -11.17 7.73
N LEU A 93 8.52 -11.03 8.28
CA LEU A 93 7.60 -9.92 8.01
C LEU A 93 7.31 -9.15 9.28
N PHE A 94 7.43 -7.83 9.22
CA PHE A 94 6.94 -6.94 10.26
C PHE A 94 5.49 -6.55 9.98
N VAL A 95 4.61 -6.85 10.92
CA VAL A 95 3.19 -6.49 10.86
C VAL A 95 2.96 -5.37 11.87
N PRO A 96 2.74 -4.12 11.43
CA PRO A 96 2.54 -3.00 12.33
C PRO A 96 1.24 -3.15 13.13
N TYR A 97 1.16 -2.43 14.25
CA TYR A 97 -0.08 -2.29 15.01
C TYR A 97 -1.19 -1.68 14.13
N GLY A 98 -2.45 -2.10 14.36
CA GLY A 98 -3.63 -1.57 13.65
C GLY A 98 -4.35 -2.58 12.74
N PHE A 99 -3.82 -3.79 12.56
CA PHE A 99 -4.52 -4.87 11.89
C PHE A 99 -5.38 -5.68 12.88
N GLU A 100 -6.57 -5.17 13.22
CA GLU A 100 -7.46 -5.78 14.23
C GLU A 100 -7.98 -7.17 13.80
N ASP A 101 -8.30 -7.35 12.51
CA ASP A 101 -8.82 -8.61 11.98
C ASP A 101 -7.72 -9.64 11.63
N PHE A 102 -6.46 -9.32 11.89
CA PHE A 102 -5.34 -10.20 11.57
C PHE A 102 -5.02 -11.16 12.73
N SER A 103 -5.50 -12.40 12.58
CA SER A 103 -5.27 -13.51 13.51
C SER A 103 -4.52 -14.66 12.82
N PRO A 104 -3.19 -14.53 12.61
CA PRO A 104 -2.38 -15.55 11.94
C PRO A 104 -2.12 -16.74 12.88
N ASN A 105 -2.29 -17.96 12.36
CA ASN A 105 -1.86 -19.20 12.99
C ASN A 105 -0.84 -19.94 12.11
N PRO A 106 0.11 -20.70 12.69
CA PRO A 106 1.03 -21.56 11.93
C PRO A 106 0.30 -22.42 10.89
N GLY A 107 0.90 -22.53 9.71
CA GLY A 107 0.39 -23.29 8.57
C GLY A 107 -0.63 -22.55 7.71
N GLN A 108 -1.20 -21.43 8.15
CA GLN A 108 -2.12 -20.63 7.33
C GLN A 108 -1.38 -19.91 6.21
N ILE A 109 -2.02 -19.77 5.05
CA ILE A 109 -1.44 -19.09 3.89
C ILE A 109 -2.15 -17.76 3.68
N TYR A 110 -1.36 -16.74 3.41
CA TYR A 110 -1.83 -15.39 3.15
C TYR A 110 -1.11 -14.82 1.93
N ARG A 111 -1.80 -13.99 1.18
CA ARG A 111 -1.21 -13.05 0.24
C ARG A 111 -0.96 -11.74 0.97
N PHE A 112 0.29 -11.33 1.10
CA PHE A 112 0.70 -10.10 1.76
C PHE A 112 1.07 -9.03 0.73
N GLY A 113 0.54 -7.83 0.90
CA GLY A 113 1.09 -6.62 0.30
C GLY A 113 2.17 -6.05 1.21
N LEU A 114 3.37 -5.90 0.68
CA LEU A 114 4.58 -5.55 1.43
C LEU A 114 5.17 -4.24 0.92
N ARG A 115 5.74 -3.46 1.84
CA ARG A 115 6.64 -2.35 1.53
C ARG A 115 7.96 -2.56 2.23
N VAL A 116 9.05 -2.35 1.51
CA VAL A 116 10.39 -2.36 2.10
C VAL A 116 10.69 -0.97 2.66
N ASP A 117 10.96 -0.85 3.94
CA ASP A 117 11.31 0.43 4.56
C ASP A 117 12.77 0.84 4.23
N GLU A 118 13.18 2.02 4.70
CA GLU A 118 14.55 2.56 4.50
C GLU A 118 15.66 1.71 5.15
N ARG A 119 15.29 0.80 6.06
CA ARG A 119 16.22 -0.12 6.75
C ARG A 119 16.29 -1.48 6.08
N GLY A 120 15.43 -1.76 5.11
CA GLY A 120 15.32 -3.05 4.42
C GLY A 120 14.33 -4.01 5.11
N VAL A 121 13.43 -3.51 5.96
CA VAL A 121 12.42 -4.33 6.65
C VAL A 121 11.17 -4.45 5.79
N LEU A 122 10.70 -5.68 5.59
CA LEU A 122 9.41 -5.95 4.94
C LEU A 122 8.27 -5.64 5.91
N THR A 123 7.59 -4.53 5.67
CA THR A 123 6.43 -4.09 6.42
C THR A 123 5.15 -4.50 5.68
N VAL A 124 4.24 -5.17 6.37
CA VAL A 124 2.93 -5.55 5.83
C VAL A 124 2.03 -4.31 5.76
N GLU A 125 1.52 -4.02 4.56
CA GLU A 125 0.54 -2.95 4.30
C GLU A 125 -0.87 -3.48 4.07
N SER A 126 -0.98 -4.71 3.58
CA SER A 126 -2.26 -5.40 3.39
C SER A 126 -2.09 -6.91 3.48
N PHE A 127 -3.17 -7.63 3.74
CA PHE A 127 -3.19 -9.08 3.70
C PHE A 127 -4.54 -9.60 3.23
N THR A 128 -4.53 -10.75 2.57
CA THR A 128 -5.71 -11.52 2.22
C THR A 128 -5.43 -12.98 2.54
N LYS A 129 -6.30 -13.60 3.34
CA LYS A 129 -6.18 -15.05 3.63
C LYS A 129 -6.53 -15.85 2.38
N LEU A 130 -5.73 -16.87 2.06
CA LEU A 130 -5.94 -17.79 0.93
C LEU A 130 -6.59 -19.10 1.37
#